data_AF-A0A933J0W6-F1
#
_entry.id   AF-A0A933J0W6-F1
#
_cell.length_a   1.000
_cell.length_b   1.000
_cell.length_c   1.000
_cell.angle_alpha   90.00
_cell.angle_beta   90.00
_cell.angle_gamma   90.00
#
_symmetry.space_group_name_H-M   'P 1'
#
loop_
_entity.id
_entity.type
_entity.pdbx_description
1 polymer ?
#
loop_
_entity_poly.entity_id
_entity_poly.type
_entity_poly.pdbx_seq_one_letter_code
_entity_poly.pdbx_strand_id
1 'polypeptide(L)'
;MNKTVLLGMLGLMLVVFLTLSATTFASTLHADELPSTPDLVIAATLKPSADSFVRNDYPNTNYGSYPEVRAQSSPLLIGYLKFTVSGLTSPVTKATLRLYSLRAVSSGYKVYRVTSNSWSEGSINYSNSPALGSFIGASGAVNADDWTSVDVTSYVTGNGTYSFGLTDPSSTMIRLASRESSSSKPKLVIETGSASIPPPTPAPNPTSTPVPPPPPTNLLWSANMETGDLNQWNNGGGEFNSGNADSVASRDVARSGSWSVKMTATTPPESGTRLFRWTESRTYGSLYYSTWFYFPRNYSAPNYWNIFQWKSKVNDSIIDPFYVLNVGNRGDGSMYLYLYDWQRKNSVGSASINVPVGRWMHIEAFYKCTPDNNGQVTIWQDGTQIINHSGRSTRYSNGDCQWSINNYSSSLSPSPAAIYADDAAISQSWIP
;
A
#
# COMPACT_ATOMS: atom_id res chain seq x y z
N MET A 1 -66.35 -9.88 -56.43
CA MET A 1 -65.57 -11.13 -56.36
C MET A 1 -65.33 -11.47 -54.89
N ASN A 2 -65.83 -12.64 -54.50
CA ASN A 2 -65.63 -13.44 -53.28
C ASN A 2 -64.57 -12.99 -52.24
N LYS A 3 -64.99 -12.77 -50.97
CA LYS A 3 -64.88 -13.66 -49.77
C LYS A 3 -63.57 -13.40 -48.97
N THR A 4 -63.47 -13.29 -47.63
CA THR A 4 -64.36 -13.58 -46.47
C THR A 4 -63.61 -13.23 -45.14
N VAL A 5 -64.25 -12.43 -44.24
CA VAL A 5 -64.46 -12.61 -42.76
C VAL A 5 -63.26 -12.46 -41.77
N LEU A 6 -63.31 -11.79 -40.59
CA LEU A 6 -64.08 -12.05 -39.33
C LEU A 6 -63.99 -10.82 -38.36
N LEU A 7 -65.09 -10.16 -37.93
CA LEU A 7 -65.88 -10.25 -36.65
C LEU A 7 -65.14 -9.76 -35.37
N GLY A 8 -65.53 -8.66 -34.68
CA GLY A 8 -66.63 -8.52 -33.67
C GLY A 8 -66.02 -8.54 -32.25
N MET A 9 -66.37 -7.81 -31.19
CA MET A 9 -67.63 -7.22 -30.68
C MET A 9 -67.33 -6.18 -29.56
N LEU A 10 -68.29 -5.29 -29.32
CA LEU A 10 -68.42 -4.41 -28.14
C LEU A 10 -69.09 -5.19 -26.97
N GLY A 11 -68.71 -4.93 -25.71
CA GLY A 11 -69.32 -5.58 -24.54
C GLY A 11 -69.10 -4.84 -23.20
N LEU A 12 -70.18 -4.75 -22.44
CA LEU A 12 -70.50 -3.96 -21.24
C LEU A 12 -69.99 -4.59 -19.91
N MET A 13 -70.21 -3.88 -18.79
CA MET A 13 -70.38 -4.37 -17.39
C MET A 13 -69.08 -4.63 -16.58
N LEU A 14 -68.97 -4.47 -15.24
CA LEU A 14 -69.87 -4.17 -14.11
C LEU A 14 -68.95 -3.83 -12.91
N VAL A 15 -69.27 -2.85 -12.06
CA VAL A 15 -68.56 -2.60 -10.79
C VAL A 15 -69.30 -3.33 -9.67
N VAL A 16 -68.61 -4.24 -8.96
CA VAL A 16 -69.11 -4.89 -7.74
C VAL A 16 -68.11 -4.65 -6.61
N PHE A 17 -68.59 -4.05 -5.52
CA PHE A 17 -67.89 -3.99 -4.23
C PHE A 17 -68.05 -5.34 -3.51
N LEU A 18 -66.95 -5.91 -3.00
CA LEU A 18 -67.00 -6.96 -1.99
C LEU A 18 -65.93 -6.70 -0.92
N THR A 19 -66.39 -6.57 0.32
CA THR A 19 -65.60 -6.50 1.55
C THR A 19 -64.91 -7.82 1.82
N LEU A 20 -63.62 -7.81 2.22
CA LEU A 20 -62.93 -9.00 2.70
C LEU A 20 -62.33 -8.78 4.10
N SER A 21 -62.77 -9.64 5.01
CA SER A 21 -62.36 -9.71 6.42
C SER A 21 -60.91 -10.15 6.59
N ALA A 22 -60.29 -9.65 7.66
CA ALA A 22 -58.94 -9.99 8.06
C ALA A 22 -58.81 -11.44 8.57
N THR A 23 -57.85 -12.17 8.02
CA THR A 23 -57.29 -13.39 8.61
C THR A 23 -55.81 -13.16 8.89
N THR A 24 -55.44 -13.27 10.15
CA THR A 24 -54.05 -13.17 10.63
C THR A 24 -53.25 -14.42 10.24
N PHE A 25 -52.16 -14.24 9.51
CA PHE A 25 -51.06 -15.20 9.44
C PHE A 25 -49.84 -14.62 10.15
N ALA A 26 -49.41 -15.28 11.22
CA ALA A 26 -48.11 -15.02 11.84
C ALA A 26 -47.02 -15.51 10.88
N SER A 27 -46.23 -14.56 10.36
CA SER A 27 -45.08 -14.84 9.50
C SER A 27 -43.81 -14.64 10.33
N THR A 28 -43.01 -15.69 10.44
CA THR A 28 -41.63 -15.63 10.96
C THR A 28 -40.82 -14.60 10.17
N LEU A 29 -40.34 -13.56 10.85
CA LEU A 29 -39.39 -12.60 10.28
C LEU A 29 -38.09 -13.34 9.92
N HIS A 30 -37.82 -13.48 8.62
CA HIS A 30 -36.45 -13.57 8.13
C HIS A 30 -35.81 -12.19 8.33
N ALA A 31 -34.58 -12.18 8.84
CA ALA A 31 -33.77 -10.97 8.86
C ALA A 31 -33.48 -10.60 7.40
N ASP A 32 -34.22 -9.61 6.91
CA ASP A 32 -34.03 -9.02 5.59
C ASP A 32 -32.64 -8.36 5.58
N GLU A 33 -31.81 -8.80 4.64
CA GLU A 33 -30.49 -8.25 4.37
C GLU A 33 -30.66 -6.78 4.00
N LEU A 34 -30.13 -5.86 4.82
CA LEU A 34 -30.17 -4.43 4.53
C LEU A 34 -29.53 -4.17 3.14
N PRO A 35 -30.10 -3.28 2.31
CA PRO A 35 -29.56 -3.02 0.98
C PRO A 35 -28.13 -2.48 1.09
N SER A 36 -27.20 -3.11 0.39
CA SER A 36 -25.81 -2.65 0.30
C SER A 36 -25.78 -1.27 -0.35
N THR A 37 -25.26 -0.29 0.38
CA THR A 37 -24.96 1.05 -0.14
C THR A 37 -23.96 0.94 -1.29
N PRO A 38 -24.16 1.62 -2.44
CA PRO A 38 -23.17 1.58 -3.52
C PRO A 38 -21.83 2.15 -3.04
N ASP A 39 -20.74 1.42 -3.28
CA ASP A 39 -19.38 1.86 -2.97
C ASP A 39 -19.11 3.22 -3.61
N LEU A 40 -18.80 4.23 -2.78
CA LEU A 40 -18.41 5.53 -3.26
C LEU A 40 -16.99 5.43 -3.82
N VAL A 41 -16.83 5.61 -5.14
CA VAL A 41 -15.52 5.71 -5.79
C VAL A 41 -15.07 7.16 -5.76
N ILE A 42 -13.98 7.46 -5.03
CA ILE A 42 -13.40 8.80 -5.00
C ILE A 42 -12.37 8.89 -6.12
N ALA A 43 -12.52 9.87 -7.03
CA ALA A 43 -11.62 10.07 -8.15
C ALA A 43 -10.74 11.33 -7.96
N ALA A 44 -9.42 11.17 -7.87
CA ALA A 44 -8.44 12.25 -7.89
C ALA A 44 -7.86 12.42 -9.29
N THR A 45 -7.70 13.66 -9.78
CA THR A 45 -7.05 13.94 -11.07
C THR A 45 -5.80 14.79 -10.84
N LEU A 46 -4.65 14.22 -11.17
CA LEU A 46 -3.34 14.83 -10.95
C LEU A 46 -2.78 15.38 -12.26
N LYS A 47 -2.07 16.52 -12.16
CA LYS A 47 -1.28 17.11 -13.24
C LYS A 47 0.15 16.55 -13.19
N PRO A 48 0.87 16.47 -14.31
CA PRO A 48 2.27 16.08 -14.30
C PRO A 48 3.10 17.11 -13.52
N SER A 49 4.03 16.62 -12.71
CA SER A 49 5.05 17.44 -12.05
C SER A 49 6.23 17.76 -12.98
N ALA A 50 6.44 16.94 -14.01
CA ALA A 50 7.44 17.17 -15.06
C ALA A 50 7.05 16.41 -16.33
N ASP A 51 7.37 16.96 -17.49
CA ASP A 51 7.38 16.22 -18.75
C ASP A 51 8.43 16.69 -19.74
N SER A 52 8.84 15.80 -20.63
CA SER A 52 9.79 16.13 -21.68
C SER A 52 9.78 15.04 -22.74
N PHE A 53 10.59 15.21 -23.78
CA PHE A 53 10.99 14.11 -24.63
C PHE A 53 12.46 14.25 -24.99
N VAL A 54 13.07 13.14 -25.36
CA VAL A 54 14.47 13.11 -25.78
C VAL A 54 14.57 12.56 -27.18
N ARG A 55 15.62 12.93 -27.90
CA ARG A 55 15.86 12.46 -29.26
C ARG A 55 17.31 12.01 -29.43
N ASN A 56 17.52 10.85 -30.03
CA ASN A 56 18.88 10.35 -30.26
C ASN A 56 19.66 11.20 -31.28
N ASP A 57 18.98 11.82 -32.24
CA ASP A 57 19.56 12.68 -33.27
C ASP A 57 19.91 14.10 -32.76
N TYR A 58 19.43 14.49 -31.57
CA TYR A 58 19.77 15.73 -30.88
C TYR A 58 20.09 15.47 -29.39
N PRO A 59 21.21 14.79 -29.09
CA PRO A 59 21.33 14.09 -27.82
C PRO A 59 21.49 14.98 -26.59
N ASN A 60 21.91 16.24 -26.79
CA ASN A 60 22.14 17.21 -25.72
C ASN A 60 21.03 18.27 -25.59
N THR A 61 20.00 18.21 -26.43
CA THR A 61 18.91 19.20 -26.43
C THR A 61 17.85 18.82 -25.39
N ASN A 62 17.47 19.79 -24.57
CA ASN A 62 16.34 19.68 -23.65
C ASN A 62 15.04 20.17 -24.32
N TYR A 63 13.95 19.45 -24.10
CA TYR A 63 12.62 19.79 -24.63
C TYR A 63 11.56 19.95 -23.53
N GLY A 64 11.97 20.19 -22.28
CA GLY A 64 11.05 20.30 -21.14
C GLY A 64 10.09 21.49 -21.21
N SER A 65 10.40 22.51 -22.01
CA SER A 65 9.51 23.66 -22.25
C SER A 65 8.69 23.56 -23.53
N TYR A 66 8.76 22.43 -24.25
CA TYR A 66 8.06 22.25 -25.51
C TYR A 66 6.57 21.93 -25.24
N PRO A 67 5.62 22.44 -26.04
CA PRO A 67 4.18 22.22 -25.82
C PRO A 67 3.71 20.79 -26.17
N GLU A 68 4.62 19.91 -26.58
CA GLU A 68 4.35 18.54 -26.99
C GLU A 68 5.33 17.55 -26.33
N VAL A 69 4.82 16.39 -25.92
CA VAL A 69 5.60 15.18 -25.64
C VAL A 69 5.52 14.27 -26.86
N ARG A 70 6.66 13.77 -27.33
CA ARG A 70 6.77 13.01 -28.59
C ARG A 70 7.43 11.66 -28.39
N ALA A 71 7.01 10.67 -29.18
CA ALA A 71 7.68 9.37 -29.28
C ALA A 71 7.64 8.83 -30.72
N GLN A 72 8.68 8.08 -31.11
CA GLN A 72 8.80 7.35 -32.38
C GLN A 72 10.04 6.48 -32.36
N SER A 73 10.08 5.47 -33.22
CA SER A 73 11.23 4.56 -33.34
C SER A 73 12.40 5.10 -34.17
N SER A 74 12.16 6.01 -35.14
CA SER A 74 13.22 6.51 -36.04
C SER A 74 12.96 7.93 -36.56
N PRO A 75 13.85 8.92 -36.30
CA PRO A 75 14.85 8.87 -35.23
C PRO A 75 14.20 8.53 -33.88
N LEU A 76 14.96 7.95 -32.95
CA LEU A 76 14.41 7.48 -31.68
C LEU A 76 14.00 8.67 -30.81
N LEU A 77 12.71 8.77 -30.51
CA LEU A 77 12.14 9.69 -29.55
C LEU A 77 11.46 8.92 -28.41
N ILE A 78 11.77 9.34 -27.19
CA ILE A 78 11.15 8.78 -25.97
C ILE A 78 10.52 9.94 -25.20
N GLY A 79 9.21 9.84 -24.94
CA GLY A 79 8.49 10.78 -24.09
C GLY A 79 8.64 10.41 -22.62
N TYR A 80 8.72 11.41 -21.74
CA TYR A 80 8.80 11.22 -20.29
C TYR A 80 7.72 12.06 -19.62
N LEU A 81 6.99 11.45 -18.69
CA LEU A 81 6.01 12.11 -17.84
C LEU A 81 6.29 11.73 -16.39
N LYS A 82 6.10 12.65 -15.46
CA LYS A 82 6.20 12.39 -14.02
C LYS A 82 4.99 12.93 -13.30
N PHE A 83 4.46 12.14 -12.39
CA PHE A 83 3.37 12.52 -11.52
C PHE A 83 3.74 12.25 -10.06
N THR A 84 3.24 13.10 -9.18
CA THR A 84 3.29 12.87 -7.74
C THR A 84 1.87 12.63 -7.25
N VAL A 85 1.64 11.43 -6.74
CA VAL A 85 0.39 11.02 -6.09
C VAL A 85 0.57 11.24 -4.60
N SER A 86 -0.31 12.01 -3.99
CA SER A 86 -0.29 12.29 -2.56
C SER A 86 -1.71 12.45 -2.04
N GLY A 87 -1.90 12.30 -0.74
CA GLY A 87 -3.19 12.54 -0.08
C GLY A 87 -4.25 11.47 -0.31
N LEU A 88 -3.93 10.32 -0.92
CA LEU A 88 -4.85 9.19 -0.97
C LEU A 88 -4.97 8.56 0.42
N THR A 89 -6.21 8.44 0.90
CA THR A 89 -6.57 7.83 2.20
C THR A 89 -7.26 6.48 2.04
N SER A 90 -7.52 6.07 0.80
CA SER A 90 -8.15 4.81 0.44
C SER A 90 -7.34 4.15 -0.66
N PRO A 91 -7.35 2.81 -0.76
CA PRO A 91 -6.53 2.09 -1.72
C PRO A 91 -6.90 2.48 -3.15
N VAL A 92 -5.89 2.62 -4.00
CA VAL A 92 -6.10 2.80 -5.45
C VAL A 92 -6.76 1.55 -6.00
N THR A 93 -8.00 1.68 -6.42
CA THR A 93 -8.72 0.62 -7.13
C THR A 93 -8.44 0.68 -8.63
N LYS A 94 -8.15 1.89 -9.15
CA LYS A 94 -7.78 2.08 -10.55
C LYS A 94 -6.93 3.34 -10.74
N ALA A 95 -5.94 3.27 -11.61
CA ALA A 95 -5.18 4.42 -12.06
C ALA A 95 -5.15 4.46 -13.59
N THR A 96 -5.53 5.59 -14.16
CA THR A 96 -5.63 5.80 -15.61
C THR A 96 -4.75 6.98 -16.01
N LEU A 97 -3.74 6.72 -16.86
CA LEU A 97 -2.98 7.77 -17.51
C LEU A 97 -3.76 8.26 -18.73
N ARG A 98 -4.21 9.52 -18.70
CA ARG A 98 -4.94 10.17 -19.79
C ARG A 98 -4.06 11.20 -20.49
N LEU A 99 -3.83 10.99 -21.79
CA LEU A 99 -3.03 11.87 -22.63
C LEU A 99 -3.89 12.37 -23.79
N TYR A 100 -3.62 13.58 -24.28
CA TYR A 100 -4.36 14.15 -25.40
C TYR A 100 -3.51 14.05 -26.67
N SER A 101 -4.05 13.37 -27.68
CA SER A 101 -3.34 13.17 -28.95
C SER A 101 -3.62 14.32 -29.90
N LEU A 102 -2.56 14.92 -30.43
CA LEU A 102 -2.64 16.03 -31.39
C LEU A 102 -2.69 15.54 -32.85
N ARG A 103 -2.67 14.22 -33.06
CA ARG A 103 -2.79 13.59 -34.37
C ARG A 103 -3.20 12.13 -34.28
N ALA A 104 -3.76 11.60 -35.36
CA ALA A 104 -4.08 10.18 -35.45
C ALA A 104 -2.82 9.34 -35.68
N VAL A 105 -2.71 8.22 -34.96
CA VAL A 105 -1.65 7.20 -35.12
C VAL A 105 -2.26 5.82 -34.83
N SER A 106 -2.28 4.95 -35.84
CA SER A 106 -2.93 3.63 -35.74
C SER A 106 -2.18 2.65 -34.82
N SER A 107 -0.86 2.80 -34.66
CA SER A 107 -0.06 2.00 -33.73
C SER A 107 -0.19 2.45 -32.27
N GLY A 108 -0.62 3.69 -32.03
CA GLY A 108 -0.66 4.30 -30.71
C GLY A 108 0.72 4.48 -30.08
N TYR A 109 0.77 4.35 -28.76
CA TYR A 109 2.00 4.37 -27.98
C TYR A 109 1.95 3.33 -26.86
N LYS A 110 3.13 2.96 -26.37
CA LYS A 110 3.35 2.07 -25.24
C LYS A 110 3.86 2.87 -24.04
N VAL A 111 3.47 2.44 -22.86
CA VAL A 111 3.82 3.04 -21.58
C VAL A 111 4.70 2.07 -20.79
N TYR A 112 5.84 2.57 -20.34
CA TYR A 112 6.82 1.85 -19.55
C TYR A 112 7.06 2.56 -18.22
N ARG A 113 7.48 1.82 -17.20
CA ARG A 113 8.10 2.41 -16.02
C ARG A 113 9.40 3.08 -16.42
N VAL A 114 9.81 4.14 -15.74
CA VAL A 114 11.16 4.70 -15.85
C VAL A 114 11.95 4.24 -14.63
N THR A 115 13.19 3.80 -14.82
CA THR A 115 13.99 3.17 -13.75
C THR A 115 14.41 4.15 -12.64
N SER A 116 14.36 5.45 -12.90
CA SER A 116 14.64 6.49 -11.91
C SER A 116 13.65 7.65 -11.99
N ASN A 117 13.26 8.16 -10.83
CA ASN A 117 12.48 9.39 -10.67
C ASN A 117 13.37 10.65 -10.52
N SER A 118 14.70 10.53 -10.54
CA SER A 118 15.62 11.64 -10.25
C SER A 118 15.82 12.64 -11.40
N TRP A 119 15.34 12.34 -12.61
CA TRP A 119 15.48 13.25 -13.75
C TRP A 119 14.76 14.57 -13.51
N SER A 120 15.28 15.68 -14.01
CA SER A 120 14.58 16.97 -13.96
C SER A 120 14.16 17.39 -15.35
N GLU A 121 12.99 18.01 -15.46
CA GLU A 121 12.44 18.48 -16.72
C GLU A 121 13.37 19.47 -17.44
N GLY A 122 14.01 20.38 -16.71
CA GLY A 122 14.89 21.40 -17.29
C GLY A 122 16.28 20.87 -17.67
N SER A 123 16.63 19.64 -17.29
CA SER A 123 17.96 19.08 -17.54
C SER A 123 17.96 17.79 -18.36
N ILE A 124 16.81 17.13 -18.52
CA ILE A 124 16.73 15.86 -19.25
C ILE A 124 17.04 16.07 -20.74
N ASN A 125 17.90 15.22 -21.28
CA ASN A 125 18.23 15.10 -22.69
C ASN A 125 18.53 13.62 -22.97
N TYR A 126 18.79 13.26 -24.23
CA TYR A 126 19.02 11.85 -24.55
C TYR A 126 20.23 11.28 -23.81
N SER A 127 21.33 12.06 -23.75
CA SER A 127 22.59 11.66 -23.12
C SER A 127 22.46 11.34 -21.62
N ASN A 128 21.47 11.91 -20.91
CA ASN A 128 21.24 11.69 -19.48
C ASN A 128 19.86 11.09 -19.13
N SER A 129 19.08 10.72 -20.15
CA SER A 129 17.73 10.19 -19.95
C SER A 129 17.77 8.87 -19.16
N PRO A 130 16.91 8.69 -18.14
CA PRO A 130 16.86 7.41 -17.44
C PRO A 130 16.33 6.31 -18.35
N ALA A 131 16.82 5.10 -18.14
CA ALA A 131 16.38 3.94 -18.90
C ALA A 131 14.90 3.62 -18.66
N LEU A 132 14.27 3.02 -19.67
CA LEU A 132 12.96 2.43 -19.54
C LEU A 132 13.06 1.08 -18.81
N GLY A 133 12.11 0.83 -17.91
CA GLY A 133 11.95 -0.41 -17.18
C GLY A 133 10.83 -1.26 -17.76
N SER A 134 10.04 -1.88 -16.88
CA SER A 134 8.96 -2.80 -17.28
C SER A 134 7.84 -2.11 -18.05
N PHE A 135 7.27 -2.82 -19.02
CA PHE A 135 6.04 -2.43 -19.71
C PHE A 135 4.86 -2.37 -18.74
N ILE A 136 3.98 -1.39 -18.93
CA ILE A 136 2.77 -1.19 -18.10
C ILE A 136 1.52 -1.42 -18.94
N GLY A 137 1.42 -0.77 -20.10
CA GLY A 137 0.22 -0.78 -20.93
C GLY A 137 0.41 -0.06 -22.26
N ALA A 138 -0.61 -0.07 -23.11
CA ALA A 138 -0.60 0.57 -24.43
C ALA A 138 -1.93 1.28 -24.72
N SER A 139 -1.90 2.33 -25.54
CA SER A 139 -3.12 3.08 -25.89
C SER A 139 -3.99 2.42 -26.94
N GLY A 140 -3.42 1.53 -27.77
CA GLY A 140 -4.04 1.15 -29.03
C GLY A 140 -4.08 2.33 -30.01
N ALA A 141 -4.83 2.19 -31.11
CA ALA A 141 -4.98 3.25 -32.09
C ALA A 141 -5.52 4.54 -31.45
N VAL A 142 -4.95 5.67 -31.83
CA VAL A 142 -5.36 6.98 -31.31
C VAL A 142 -5.86 7.87 -32.44
N ASN A 143 -6.88 8.68 -32.15
CA ASN A 143 -7.41 9.67 -33.06
C ASN A 143 -6.69 11.02 -32.91
N ALA A 144 -6.85 11.91 -33.88
CA ALA A 144 -6.45 13.30 -33.71
C ALA A 144 -7.44 14.02 -32.78
N ASP A 145 -6.91 14.94 -31.99
CA ASP A 145 -7.66 15.86 -31.13
C ASP A 145 -8.57 15.16 -30.12
N ASP A 146 -8.11 14.01 -29.60
CA ASP A 146 -8.88 13.18 -28.69
C ASP A 146 -8.05 12.67 -27.50
N TRP A 147 -8.75 12.33 -26.42
CA TRP A 147 -8.15 11.72 -25.23
C TRP A 147 -7.92 10.24 -25.42
N THR A 148 -6.71 9.81 -25.08
CA THR A 148 -6.34 8.41 -24.91
C THR A 148 -6.31 8.07 -23.42
N SER A 149 -6.52 6.80 -23.09
CA SER A 149 -6.48 6.31 -21.71
C SER A 149 -5.72 4.99 -21.64
N VAL A 150 -4.76 4.90 -20.73
CA VAL A 150 -4.00 3.68 -20.47
C VAL A 150 -4.16 3.32 -19.00
N ASP A 151 -4.57 2.09 -18.72
CA ASP A 151 -4.59 1.56 -17.36
C ASP A 151 -3.14 1.39 -16.87
N VAL A 152 -2.83 2.09 -15.77
CA VAL A 152 -1.53 2.06 -15.12
C VAL A 152 -1.63 1.64 -13.66
N THR A 153 -2.75 1.02 -13.27
CA THR A 153 -3.05 0.57 -11.89
C THR A 153 -1.96 -0.37 -11.36
N SER A 154 -1.41 -1.22 -12.23
CA SER A 154 -0.31 -2.12 -11.88
C SER A 154 1.00 -1.41 -11.50
N TYR A 155 1.13 -0.12 -11.80
CA TYR A 155 2.28 0.71 -11.42
C TYR A 155 1.93 1.75 -10.37
N VAL A 156 0.79 2.42 -10.49
CA VAL A 156 0.34 3.45 -9.55
C VAL A 156 -0.62 2.83 -8.54
N THR A 157 -0.06 2.37 -7.43
CA THR A 157 -0.80 1.62 -6.41
C THR A 157 -1.12 2.43 -5.15
N GLY A 158 -0.70 3.70 -5.09
CA GLY A 158 -0.85 4.54 -3.91
C GLY A 158 -0.14 5.88 -4.04
N ASN A 159 0.11 6.53 -2.90
CA ASN A 159 0.90 7.75 -2.84
C ASN A 159 2.36 7.45 -3.24
N GLY A 160 2.99 8.35 -4.00
CA GLY A 160 4.35 8.20 -4.50
C GLY A 160 4.64 9.05 -5.73
N THR A 161 5.89 9.05 -6.17
CA THR A 161 6.28 9.66 -7.45
C THR A 161 6.44 8.58 -8.51
N TYR A 162 5.78 8.77 -9.65
CA TYR A 162 5.73 7.80 -10.75
C TYR A 162 6.19 8.46 -12.03
N SER A 163 7.19 7.86 -12.68
CA SER A 163 7.69 8.29 -13.99
C SER A 163 7.30 7.29 -15.07
N PHE A 164 6.71 7.79 -16.14
CA PHE A 164 6.27 7.03 -17.29
C PHE A 164 7.13 7.36 -18.50
N GLY A 165 7.60 6.33 -19.19
CA GLY A 165 8.27 6.44 -20.47
C GLY A 165 7.33 6.04 -21.60
N LEU A 166 7.29 6.84 -22.65
CA LEU A 166 6.44 6.65 -23.81
C LEU A 166 7.29 6.28 -25.01
N THR A 167 6.94 5.16 -25.65
CA THR A 167 7.54 4.75 -26.92
C THR A 167 6.45 4.49 -27.95
N ASP A 168 6.79 4.61 -29.23
CA ASP A 168 5.94 4.14 -30.32
C ASP A 168 6.72 3.08 -31.10
N PRO A 169 6.15 1.87 -31.33
CA PRO A 169 6.79 0.86 -32.16
C PRO A 169 6.90 1.24 -33.65
N SER A 170 6.28 2.34 -34.10
CA SER A 170 6.27 2.76 -35.51
C SER A 170 7.23 3.92 -35.82
N SER A 171 7.41 4.24 -37.09
CA SER A 171 8.10 5.45 -37.56
C SER A 171 7.20 6.69 -37.61
N THR A 172 5.91 6.54 -37.30
CA THR A 172 4.94 7.65 -37.31
C THR A 172 4.91 8.33 -35.95
N MET A 173 5.54 9.50 -35.84
CA MET A 173 5.60 10.27 -34.60
C MET A 173 4.26 10.45 -33.89
N ILE A 174 4.14 9.94 -32.66
CA ILE A 174 3.07 10.35 -31.75
C ILE A 174 3.36 11.77 -31.25
N ARG A 175 2.33 12.62 -31.22
CA ARG A 175 2.39 13.97 -30.65
C ARG A 175 1.30 14.10 -29.60
N LEU A 176 1.71 14.27 -28.36
CA LEU A 176 0.83 14.37 -27.21
C LEU A 176 0.97 15.76 -26.61
N ALA A 177 -0.12 16.35 -26.13
CA ALA A 177 -0.03 17.62 -25.41
C ALA A 177 0.87 17.47 -24.18
N SER A 178 1.77 18.41 -23.96
CA SER A 178 2.59 18.49 -22.73
C SER A 178 1.90 19.35 -21.67
N ARG A 179 2.53 19.48 -20.50
CA ARG A 179 2.11 20.40 -19.44
C ARG A 179 2.27 21.86 -19.82
N GLU A 180 3.07 22.16 -20.84
CA GLU A 180 3.25 23.50 -21.40
C GLU A 180 2.20 23.82 -22.48
N SER A 181 1.36 22.83 -22.88
CA SER A 181 0.21 23.08 -23.75
C SER A 181 -0.79 24.03 -23.09
N SER A 182 -1.44 24.90 -23.88
CA SER A 182 -2.45 25.84 -23.36
C SER A 182 -3.70 25.14 -22.80
N SER A 183 -4.02 23.95 -23.30
CA SER A 183 -5.15 23.13 -22.89
C SER A 183 -4.83 21.63 -23.02
N SER A 184 -5.73 20.78 -22.53
CA SER A 184 -5.63 19.32 -22.67
C SER A 184 -4.32 18.69 -22.16
N LYS A 185 -3.74 19.29 -21.10
CA LYS A 185 -2.53 18.82 -20.43
C LYS A 185 -2.68 17.38 -19.91
N PRO A 186 -1.60 16.57 -19.87
CA PRO A 186 -1.62 15.21 -19.33
C PRO A 186 -2.28 15.11 -17.95
N LYS A 187 -2.93 13.98 -17.69
CA LYS A 187 -3.61 13.70 -16.41
C LYS A 187 -3.34 12.28 -15.96
N LEU A 188 -3.18 12.12 -14.64
CA LEU A 188 -3.25 10.82 -13.98
C LEU A 188 -4.52 10.81 -13.13
N VAL A 189 -5.49 9.98 -13.52
CA VAL A 189 -6.76 9.84 -12.82
C VAL A 189 -6.65 8.63 -11.91
N ILE A 190 -6.88 8.81 -10.61
CA ILE A 190 -6.84 7.79 -9.59
C ILE A 190 -8.25 7.61 -9.05
N GLU A 191 -8.74 6.39 -9.03
CA GLU A 191 -9.96 5.98 -8.35
C GLU A 191 -9.57 5.20 -7.10
N THR A 192 -10.22 5.49 -5.98
CA THR A 192 -10.02 4.76 -4.72
C THR A 192 -11.32 4.16 -4.21
N GLY A 193 -11.22 3.04 -3.49
CA GLY A 193 -12.36 2.40 -2.82
C GLY A 193 -12.87 3.22 -1.63
N SER A 194 -14.06 2.90 -1.10
CA SER A 194 -14.59 3.54 0.10
C SER A 194 -13.90 3.07 1.38
N ALA A 195 -13.71 3.97 2.34
CA ALA A 195 -13.67 3.63 3.76
C ALA A 195 -15.11 3.68 4.30
N SER A 196 -15.56 2.68 5.06
CA SER A 196 -16.87 2.73 5.72
C SER A 196 -16.87 3.83 6.80
N ILE A 197 -17.66 4.87 6.59
CA ILE A 197 -17.78 6.00 7.53
C ILE A 197 -18.91 5.70 8.53
N PRO A 198 -18.67 5.64 9.85
CA PRO A 198 -19.75 5.61 10.84
C PRO A 198 -20.49 6.97 10.89
N PRO A 199 -21.76 7.03 11.32
CA PRO A 199 -22.60 8.24 11.18
C PRO A 199 -22.01 9.47 11.88
N PRO A 200 -22.17 10.69 11.31
CA PRO A 200 -21.50 11.89 11.81
C PRO A 200 -22.21 12.50 13.03
N THR A 201 -21.43 12.93 14.02
CA THR A 201 -21.87 13.81 15.13
C THR A 201 -21.70 15.28 14.70
N PRO A 202 -22.59 16.24 15.07
CA PRO A 202 -22.58 17.60 14.49
C PRO A 202 -21.38 18.45 14.94
N ALA A 203 -20.83 19.23 14.01
CA ALA A 203 -19.64 20.07 14.18
C ALA A 203 -19.94 21.53 14.56
N PRO A 204 -19.00 22.27 15.18
CA PRO A 204 -18.89 23.72 15.03
C PRO A 204 -17.81 24.12 14.00
N ASN A 205 -17.96 25.36 13.48
CA ASN A 205 -17.35 25.95 12.27
C ASN A 205 -15.85 26.38 12.43
N PRO A 206 -15.11 26.69 11.33
CA PRO A 206 -13.66 26.51 11.16
C PRO A 206 -12.81 27.78 11.39
N THR A 207 -11.47 27.62 11.49
CA THR A 207 -10.46 28.25 10.58
C THR A 207 -9.00 27.77 10.86
N SER A 208 -8.25 27.56 9.76
CA SER A 208 -6.78 27.48 9.52
C SER A 208 -5.96 26.19 9.76
N THR A 209 -5.45 25.65 8.63
CA THR A 209 -4.26 24.80 8.35
C THR A 209 -4.05 23.51 9.15
N PRO A 210 -4.02 22.30 8.52
CA PRO A 210 -3.75 21.08 9.26
C PRO A 210 -2.25 20.99 9.60
N VAL A 211 -1.97 21.33 10.85
CA VAL A 211 -1.03 20.60 11.70
C VAL A 211 -1.30 19.09 11.49
N PRO A 212 -0.27 18.21 11.47
CA PRO A 212 -0.50 16.77 11.47
C PRO A 212 -1.59 16.44 12.49
N PRO A 213 -2.57 15.59 12.14
CA PRO A 213 -3.67 15.30 13.05
C PRO A 213 -3.07 14.96 14.41
N PRO A 214 -3.63 15.48 15.52
CA PRO A 214 -3.13 15.11 16.83
C PRO A 214 -3.08 13.58 16.87
N PRO A 215 -2.08 13.01 17.56
CA PRO A 215 -2.05 11.57 17.80
C PRO A 215 -3.48 11.10 18.11
N PRO A 216 -3.93 9.93 17.60
CA PRO A 216 -5.15 9.32 18.11
C PRO A 216 -5.15 9.50 19.63
N THR A 217 -6.25 9.90 20.27
CA THR A 217 -6.27 10.21 21.72
C THR A 217 -5.82 9.05 22.62
N ASN A 218 -5.49 7.91 22.01
CA ASN A 218 -4.99 6.67 22.55
C ASN A 218 -3.56 6.30 22.07
N LEU A 219 -2.86 7.13 21.29
CA LEU A 219 -1.47 6.87 20.88
C LEU A 219 -0.55 7.08 22.08
N LEU A 220 0.22 6.06 22.40
CA LEU A 220 1.07 6.04 23.58
C LEU A 220 2.52 6.34 23.24
N TRP A 221 2.97 5.91 22.07
CA TRP A 221 4.35 6.09 21.61
C TRP A 221 4.43 5.95 20.09
N SER A 222 5.41 6.64 19.49
CA SER A 222 5.76 6.50 18.07
C SER A 222 7.23 6.81 17.79
N ALA A 223 7.77 6.19 16.74
CA ALA A 223 9.05 6.52 16.12
C ALA A 223 8.92 6.58 14.59
N ASN A 224 9.03 7.78 14.05
CA ASN A 224 9.04 8.06 12.61
C ASN A 224 10.47 8.25 12.05
N MET A 225 11.50 8.06 12.87
CA MET A 225 12.92 8.11 12.50
C MET A 225 13.45 9.48 12.04
N GLU A 226 12.61 10.51 11.98
CA GLU A 226 12.97 11.83 11.43
C GLU A 226 13.99 12.62 12.25
N THR A 227 14.33 12.17 13.46
CA THR A 227 15.46 12.71 14.23
C THR A 227 16.81 12.36 13.59
N GLY A 228 16.85 11.40 12.66
CA GLY A 228 18.08 10.93 12.03
C GLY A 228 18.95 10.06 12.94
N ASP A 229 18.36 9.50 13.99
CA ASP A 229 19.00 8.63 14.97
C ASP A 229 17.98 7.64 15.58
N LEU A 230 18.39 6.82 16.55
CA LEU A 230 17.52 5.86 17.24
C LEU A 230 16.91 6.41 18.55
N ASN A 231 17.02 7.71 18.84
CA ASN A 231 16.68 8.24 20.17
C ASN A 231 15.21 8.05 20.56
N GLN A 232 14.30 7.99 19.57
CA GLN A 232 12.88 7.71 19.81
C GLN A 232 12.63 6.34 20.47
N TRP A 233 13.57 5.39 20.34
CA TRP A 233 13.49 4.06 20.94
C TRP A 233 14.03 3.98 22.37
N ASN A 234 14.92 4.89 22.79
CA ASN A 234 15.70 4.77 24.03
C ASN A 234 14.91 4.97 25.32
N ASN A 235 13.93 5.89 25.35
CA ASN A 235 13.17 6.16 26.58
C ASN A 235 12.00 5.19 26.75
N GLY A 236 12.20 4.09 27.49
CA GLY A 236 11.19 3.03 27.65
C GLY A 236 11.36 1.85 26.71
N GLY A 237 12.56 1.72 26.15
CA GLY A 237 12.94 0.76 25.14
C GLY A 237 14.45 0.79 24.91
N GLY A 238 14.90 0.29 23.77
CA GLY A 238 16.29 0.38 23.36
C GLY A 238 16.69 -0.63 22.29
N GLU A 239 17.90 -0.49 21.78
CA GLU A 239 18.49 -1.42 20.82
C GLU A 239 19.26 -2.54 21.53
N PHE A 240 19.08 -3.76 21.03
CA PHE A 240 19.82 -4.94 21.48
C PHE A 240 20.32 -5.74 20.29
N ASN A 241 21.65 -5.75 20.13
CA ASN A 241 22.34 -6.44 19.04
C ASN A 241 23.03 -7.70 19.56
N SER A 242 23.06 -8.74 18.72
CA SER A 242 23.86 -9.95 18.95
C SER A 242 24.47 -10.41 17.64
N GLY A 243 25.65 -11.03 17.73
CA GLY A 243 26.40 -11.43 16.54
C GLY A 243 26.83 -10.20 15.73
N ASN A 244 26.80 -10.31 14.40
CA ASN A 244 27.11 -9.21 13.48
C ASN A 244 25.80 -8.64 12.92
N ALA A 245 25.20 -7.72 13.66
CA ALA A 245 23.98 -7.04 13.28
C ALA A 245 23.93 -5.63 13.89
N ASP A 246 23.24 -4.72 13.22
CA ASP A 246 23.15 -3.32 13.62
C ASP A 246 21.88 -2.65 13.09
N SER A 247 21.33 -1.69 13.84
CA SER A 247 20.29 -0.77 13.38
C SER A 247 20.85 0.64 13.27
N VAL A 248 20.63 1.28 12.13
CA VAL A 248 21.06 2.67 11.91
C VAL A 248 19.96 3.48 11.26
N ALA A 249 19.85 4.76 11.62
CA ALA A 249 19.03 5.69 10.85
C ALA A 249 19.61 5.80 9.44
N SER A 250 18.75 5.67 8.42
CA SER A 250 19.14 5.61 7.02
C SER A 250 18.23 6.46 6.16
N ARG A 251 18.80 7.02 5.08
CA ARG A 251 18.07 7.71 4.02
C ARG A 251 17.97 6.89 2.73
N ASP A 252 18.37 5.62 2.75
CA ASP A 252 18.36 4.76 1.55
C ASP A 252 16.93 4.63 1.00
N VAL A 253 15.98 4.40 1.91
CA VAL A 253 14.53 4.42 1.69
C VAL A 253 13.86 4.98 2.94
N ALA A 254 12.75 5.70 2.78
CA ALA A 254 11.92 6.17 3.89
C ALA A 254 10.45 6.01 3.49
N ARG A 255 9.57 5.75 4.46
CA ARG A 255 8.12 5.67 4.21
C ARG A 255 7.50 7.04 4.37
N SER A 256 7.81 7.71 5.48
CA SER A 256 7.50 9.12 5.69
C SER A 256 8.81 9.91 5.78
N GLY A 257 8.73 11.24 5.57
CA GLY A 257 9.89 12.10 5.70
C GLY A 257 11.13 11.68 4.89
N SER A 258 12.29 11.66 5.55
CA SER A 258 13.59 11.39 4.93
C SER A 258 14.36 10.22 5.55
N TRP A 259 13.90 9.70 6.68
CA TRP A 259 14.64 8.71 7.45
C TRP A 259 13.78 7.47 7.72
N SER A 260 14.43 6.32 7.72
CA SER A 260 13.89 5.09 8.32
C SER A 260 14.99 4.42 9.13
N VAL A 261 14.67 3.37 9.88
CA VAL A 261 15.71 2.50 10.41
C VAL A 261 16.08 1.46 9.36
N LYS A 262 17.38 1.31 9.09
CA LYS A 262 17.95 0.17 8.37
C LYS A 262 18.47 -0.84 9.38
N MET A 263 17.88 -2.03 9.40
CA MET A 263 18.26 -3.14 10.26
C MET A 263 19.04 -4.15 9.43
N THR A 264 20.31 -4.38 9.75
CA THR A 264 21.19 -5.29 9.01
C THR A 264 21.62 -6.47 9.88
N ALA A 265 21.57 -7.68 9.34
CA ALA A 265 22.08 -8.89 10.00
C ALA A 265 22.95 -9.70 9.03
N THR A 266 24.17 -10.02 9.45
CA THR A 266 25.10 -10.88 8.72
C THR A 266 25.02 -12.30 9.27
N THR A 267 24.57 -13.24 8.45
CA THR A 267 24.43 -14.66 8.80
C THR A 267 25.08 -15.56 7.76
N PRO A 268 25.60 -16.74 8.12
CA PRO A 268 25.85 -17.23 9.49
C PRO A 268 27.04 -16.49 10.18
N PRO A 269 27.20 -16.59 11.52
CA PRO A 269 26.36 -17.32 12.49
C PRO A 269 25.05 -16.58 12.77
N GLU A 270 24.32 -17.02 13.79
CA GLU A 270 23.14 -16.32 14.28
C GLU A 270 23.47 -14.88 14.72
N SER A 271 22.79 -13.92 14.08
CA SER A 271 22.98 -12.50 14.27
C SER A 271 21.64 -11.79 14.23
N GLY A 272 21.47 -10.75 15.03
CA GLY A 272 20.28 -9.93 14.92
C GLY A 272 20.31 -8.65 15.74
N THR A 273 19.61 -7.66 15.21
CA THR A 273 19.32 -6.37 15.85
C THR A 273 17.84 -6.28 16.17
N ARG A 274 17.50 -5.65 17.29
CA ARG A 274 16.15 -5.63 17.86
C ARG A 274 15.92 -4.28 18.54
N LEU A 275 14.87 -3.58 18.13
CA LEU A 275 14.45 -2.32 18.73
C LEU A 275 13.23 -2.56 19.60
N PHE A 276 13.44 -2.50 20.91
CA PHE A 276 12.43 -2.83 21.92
C PHE A 276 11.65 -1.60 22.40
N ARG A 277 10.41 -1.88 22.82
CA ARG A 277 9.57 -1.08 23.70
C ARG A 277 8.99 -1.95 24.80
N TRP A 278 8.95 -1.44 26.01
CA TRP A 278 8.33 -2.14 27.15
C TRP A 278 7.51 -1.24 28.05
N THR A 279 7.71 0.08 28.01
CA THR A 279 6.97 1.01 28.89
C THR A 279 5.47 0.86 28.67
N GLU A 280 5.01 0.93 27.42
CA GLU A 280 3.59 0.89 27.10
C GLU A 280 2.98 -0.47 27.48
N SER A 281 3.62 -1.56 27.09
CA SER A 281 3.13 -2.93 27.31
C SER A 281 3.23 -3.41 28.76
N ARG A 282 4.00 -2.71 29.61
CA ARG A 282 4.00 -2.91 31.07
C ARG A 282 2.87 -2.15 31.76
N THR A 283 2.39 -1.07 31.17
CA THR A 283 1.31 -0.25 31.73
C THR A 283 -0.08 -0.73 31.29
N TYR A 284 -0.22 -1.16 30.03
CA TYR A 284 -1.52 -1.49 29.45
C TYR A 284 -1.62 -2.97 29.08
N GLY A 285 -2.73 -3.60 29.49
CA GLY A 285 -2.95 -5.04 29.26
C GLY A 285 -3.38 -5.42 27.84
N SER A 286 -3.71 -4.46 26.98
CA SER A 286 -4.06 -4.71 25.58
C SER A 286 -3.69 -3.51 24.74
N LEU A 287 -2.95 -3.75 23.66
CA LEU A 287 -2.37 -2.70 22.82
C LEU A 287 -2.41 -3.09 21.35
N TYR A 288 -2.47 -2.05 20.53
CA TYR A 288 -2.19 -2.10 19.11
C TYR A 288 -0.76 -1.62 18.85
N TYR A 289 -0.11 -2.29 17.91
CA TYR A 289 1.24 -2.02 17.45
C TYR A 289 1.19 -1.84 15.93
N SER A 290 1.96 -0.91 15.42
CA SER A 290 2.07 -0.64 13.99
C SER A 290 3.52 -0.43 13.63
N THR A 291 3.98 -0.97 12.51
CA THR A 291 5.27 -0.64 11.90
C THR A 291 5.22 -0.91 10.41
N TRP A 292 5.78 -0.01 9.61
CA TRP A 292 5.99 -0.24 8.18
C TRP A 292 7.33 -0.94 7.97
N PHE A 293 7.38 -2.00 7.16
CA PHE A 293 8.59 -2.71 6.78
C PHE A 293 8.84 -2.63 5.27
N TYR A 294 10.10 -2.59 4.87
CA TYR A 294 10.52 -2.64 3.47
C TYR A 294 11.59 -3.69 3.28
N PHE A 295 11.32 -4.63 2.37
CA PHE A 295 12.25 -5.66 1.94
C PHE A 295 12.82 -5.27 0.57
N PRO A 296 14.09 -4.87 0.44
CA PRO A 296 14.65 -4.35 -0.82
C PRO A 296 14.78 -5.40 -1.91
N ARG A 297 14.81 -6.68 -1.52
CA ARG A 297 14.95 -7.83 -2.40
C ARG A 297 14.32 -9.05 -1.75
N ASN A 298 14.17 -10.11 -2.53
CA ASN A 298 13.78 -11.40 -2.00
C ASN A 298 14.97 -12.02 -1.24
N TYR A 299 14.67 -12.69 -0.12
CA TYR A 299 15.65 -13.42 0.68
C TYR A 299 15.17 -14.86 0.88
N SER A 300 16.12 -15.78 1.04
CA SER A 300 15.88 -17.12 1.56
C SER A 300 16.14 -17.13 3.06
N ALA A 301 15.19 -17.67 3.82
CA ALA A 301 15.21 -17.85 5.26
C ALA A 301 14.94 -19.33 5.59
N PRO A 302 15.93 -20.22 5.43
CA PRO A 302 15.75 -21.67 5.56
C PRO A 302 15.47 -22.14 7.00
N ASN A 303 15.78 -21.32 8.01
CA ASN A 303 15.54 -21.63 9.42
C ASN A 303 14.34 -20.83 9.95
N TYR A 304 14.61 -19.68 10.55
CA TYR A 304 13.62 -18.72 11.01
C TYR A 304 14.09 -17.31 10.68
N TRP A 305 13.18 -16.36 10.53
CA TRP A 305 13.55 -14.95 10.40
C TRP A 305 12.57 -14.08 11.16
N ASN A 306 12.96 -13.69 12.36
CA ASN A 306 12.17 -12.89 13.26
C ASN A 306 12.26 -11.42 12.86
N ILE A 307 11.12 -10.82 12.52
CA ILE A 307 11.01 -9.40 12.17
C ILE A 307 10.23 -8.59 13.19
N PHE A 308 9.43 -9.25 14.04
CA PHE A 308 8.52 -8.60 14.98
C PHE A 308 8.15 -9.62 16.07
N GLN A 309 8.17 -9.24 17.35
CA GLN A 309 7.89 -10.19 18.42
C GLN A 309 7.30 -9.53 19.68
N TRP A 310 6.72 -10.37 20.54
CA TRP A 310 6.53 -10.07 21.95
C TRP A 310 7.30 -11.04 22.83
N LYS A 311 7.84 -10.51 23.92
CA LYS A 311 8.53 -11.27 24.96
C LYS A 311 7.85 -11.08 26.30
N SER A 312 8.09 -12.03 27.19
CA SER A 312 7.73 -11.93 28.60
C SER A 312 8.95 -12.16 29.46
N LYS A 313 9.14 -11.28 30.43
CA LYS A 313 10.09 -11.49 31.52
C LYS A 313 9.63 -12.65 32.40
N VAL A 314 10.56 -13.48 32.86
CA VAL A 314 10.37 -14.44 33.96
C VAL A 314 10.93 -13.84 35.25
N ASN A 315 12.13 -13.26 35.15
CA ASN A 315 12.85 -12.55 36.20
C ASN A 315 13.86 -11.57 35.55
N ASP A 316 14.66 -10.84 36.34
CA ASP A 316 15.61 -9.84 35.84
C ASP A 316 16.63 -10.35 34.80
N SER A 317 16.90 -11.66 34.80
CA SER A 317 17.91 -12.28 33.94
C SER A 317 17.32 -13.08 32.77
N ILE A 318 16.01 -13.33 32.77
CA ILE A 318 15.36 -14.19 31.77
C ILE A 318 14.16 -13.47 31.17
N ILE A 319 14.27 -13.22 29.87
CA ILE A 319 13.22 -12.63 29.06
C ILE A 319 13.11 -13.50 27.80
N ASP A 320 11.99 -14.20 27.65
CA ASP A 320 11.78 -15.16 26.55
C ASP A 320 10.76 -14.64 25.54
N PRO A 321 10.91 -14.96 24.24
CA PRO A 321 9.84 -14.76 23.27
C PRO A 321 8.56 -15.50 23.69
N PHE A 322 7.41 -14.93 23.34
CA PHE A 322 6.11 -15.59 23.45
C PHE A 322 5.55 -15.85 22.07
N TYR A 323 5.39 -14.77 21.29
CA TYR A 323 4.93 -14.84 19.92
C TYR A 323 5.89 -14.08 19.02
N VAL A 324 6.25 -14.73 17.92
CA VAL A 324 7.21 -14.22 16.95
C VAL A 324 6.58 -14.25 15.57
N LEU A 325 6.47 -13.08 14.94
CA LEU A 325 6.11 -12.97 13.54
C LEU A 325 7.38 -13.15 12.71
N ASN A 326 7.42 -14.26 11.99
CA ASN A 326 8.54 -14.65 11.15
C ASN A 326 8.23 -14.44 9.67
N VAL A 327 9.31 -14.31 8.88
CA VAL A 327 9.28 -14.45 7.43
C VAL A 327 9.73 -15.86 7.06
N GLY A 328 8.97 -16.53 6.20
CA GLY A 328 9.34 -17.78 5.55
C GLY A 328 9.29 -17.68 4.03
N ASN A 329 9.71 -18.73 3.34
CA ASN A 329 9.65 -18.82 1.88
C ASN A 329 8.63 -19.88 1.43
N ARG A 330 7.89 -19.57 0.37
CA ARG A 330 7.06 -20.53 -0.37
C ARG A 330 7.93 -21.33 -1.36
N GLY A 331 7.31 -22.34 -2.00
CA GLY A 331 8.01 -23.19 -2.99
C GLY A 331 8.50 -22.44 -4.23
N ASP A 332 7.88 -21.30 -4.58
CA ASP A 332 8.33 -20.41 -5.65
C ASP A 332 9.39 -19.39 -5.19
N GLY A 333 9.84 -19.48 -3.94
CA GLY A 333 10.80 -18.57 -3.31
C GLY A 333 10.18 -17.29 -2.76
N SER A 334 8.91 -16.98 -3.03
CA SER A 334 8.26 -15.77 -2.49
C SER A 334 8.21 -15.81 -0.97
N MET A 335 8.37 -14.64 -0.34
CA MET A 335 8.33 -14.51 1.11
C MET A 335 6.89 -14.41 1.61
N TYR A 336 6.60 -14.95 2.78
CA TYR A 336 5.31 -14.83 3.47
C TYR A 336 5.50 -14.74 4.98
N LEU A 337 4.48 -14.25 5.70
CA LEU A 337 4.50 -14.12 7.15
C LEU A 337 3.88 -15.33 7.83
N TYR A 338 4.42 -15.73 8.98
CA TYR A 338 3.78 -16.70 9.87
C TYR A 338 4.05 -16.38 11.33
N LEU A 339 3.10 -16.72 12.19
CA LEU A 339 3.21 -16.53 13.64
C LEU A 339 3.68 -17.83 14.30
N TYR A 340 4.72 -17.72 15.11
CA TYR A 340 5.31 -18.82 15.89
C TYR A 340 5.04 -18.62 17.38
N ASP A 341 4.46 -19.64 18.02
CA ASP A 341 4.31 -19.74 19.48
C ASP A 341 5.59 -20.34 20.06
N TRP A 342 6.37 -19.50 20.73
CA TRP A 342 7.65 -19.90 21.31
C TRP A 342 7.50 -20.86 22.49
N GLN A 343 6.39 -20.80 23.22
CA GLN A 343 6.18 -21.64 24.38
C GLN A 343 5.84 -23.08 23.97
N ARG A 344 5.15 -23.24 22.84
CA ARG A 344 4.73 -24.54 22.29
C ARG A 344 5.59 -25.05 21.14
N LYS A 345 6.52 -24.22 20.66
CA LYS A 345 7.47 -24.52 19.58
C LYS A 345 6.80 -24.87 18.25
N ASN A 346 5.68 -24.22 17.93
CA ASN A 346 4.94 -24.46 16.70
C ASN A 346 4.42 -23.18 16.04
N SER A 347 4.17 -23.24 14.73
CA SER A 347 3.48 -22.18 14.01
C SER A 347 1.98 -22.26 14.26
N VAL A 348 1.33 -21.12 14.48
CA VAL A 348 -0.10 -21.03 14.83
C VAL A 348 -0.94 -20.27 13.80
N GLY A 349 -0.31 -19.80 12.73
CA GLY A 349 -0.98 -19.17 11.59
C GLY A 349 0.04 -18.70 10.54
N SER A 350 -0.40 -18.60 9.29
CA SER A 350 0.41 -18.08 8.18
C SER A 350 -0.44 -17.25 7.22
N ALA A 351 0.19 -16.23 6.63
CA ALA A 351 -0.42 -15.39 5.63
C ALA A 351 -0.60 -16.15 4.31
N SER A 352 -1.76 -15.97 3.68
CA SER A 352 -2.00 -16.34 2.29
C SER A 352 -1.40 -15.33 1.31
N ILE A 353 -1.17 -14.10 1.77
CA ILE A 353 -0.51 -13.03 1.01
C ILE A 353 1.00 -13.07 1.20
N ASN A 354 1.72 -12.55 0.20
CA ASN A 354 3.17 -12.51 0.19
C ASN A 354 3.69 -11.23 0.85
N VAL A 355 4.85 -11.33 1.49
CA VAL A 355 5.66 -10.15 1.83
C VAL A 355 6.11 -9.53 0.51
N PRO A 356 5.78 -8.26 0.26
CA PRO A 356 6.18 -7.64 -0.97
C PRO A 356 7.65 -7.21 -0.94
N VAL A 357 8.28 -7.29 -2.11
CA VAL A 357 9.66 -6.85 -2.33
C VAL A 357 9.63 -5.51 -3.04
N GLY A 358 10.48 -4.57 -2.60
CA GLY A 358 10.63 -3.26 -3.24
C GLY A 358 9.50 -2.27 -2.98
N ARG A 359 8.63 -2.55 -2.00
CA ARG A 359 7.60 -1.62 -1.50
C ARG A 359 7.41 -1.79 0.00
N TRP A 360 6.92 -0.71 0.62
CA TRP A 360 6.55 -0.72 2.03
C TRP A 360 5.33 -1.62 2.26
N MET A 361 5.40 -2.39 3.33
CA MET A 361 4.37 -3.28 3.84
C MET A 361 4.02 -2.82 5.24
N HIS A 362 2.74 -2.61 5.53
CA HIS A 362 2.29 -2.24 6.86
C HIS A 362 2.02 -3.49 7.68
N ILE A 363 2.65 -3.60 8.85
CA ILE A 363 2.32 -4.61 9.85
C ILE A 363 1.62 -3.95 11.00
N GLU A 364 0.39 -4.38 11.22
CA GLU A 364 -0.43 -3.97 12.34
C GLU A 364 -0.67 -5.19 13.21
N ALA A 365 -0.70 -4.99 14.52
CA ALA A 365 -0.94 -6.07 15.44
C ALA A 365 -1.74 -5.64 16.64
N PHE A 366 -2.61 -6.52 17.12
CA PHE A 366 -3.27 -6.43 18.41
C PHE A 366 -2.69 -7.50 19.30
N TYR A 367 -2.27 -7.11 20.51
CA TYR A 367 -1.76 -8.02 21.52
C TYR A 367 -2.45 -7.76 22.85
N LYS A 368 -3.18 -8.77 23.34
CA LYS A 368 -3.72 -8.78 24.70
C LYS A 368 -2.72 -9.48 25.60
N CYS A 369 -2.00 -8.71 26.40
CA CYS A 369 -0.98 -9.15 27.35
C CYS A 369 -1.62 -9.71 28.64
N THR A 370 -1.57 -11.03 28.82
CA THR A 370 -2.24 -11.71 29.94
C THR A 370 -1.56 -13.06 30.25
N PRO A 371 -1.47 -13.44 31.53
CA PRO A 371 -0.98 -14.76 31.91
C PRO A 371 -2.03 -15.86 31.76
N ASP A 372 -3.31 -15.48 31.61
CA ASP A 372 -4.42 -16.40 31.52
C ASP A 372 -4.66 -16.86 30.09
N ASN A 373 -5.41 -17.95 29.91
CA ASN A 373 -5.81 -18.47 28.59
C ASN A 373 -6.91 -17.63 27.92
N ASN A 374 -6.82 -16.32 27.99
CA ASN A 374 -7.74 -15.37 27.36
C ASN A 374 -7.00 -14.29 26.55
N GLY A 375 -5.70 -14.50 26.27
CA GLY A 375 -4.89 -13.63 25.44
C GLY A 375 -5.22 -13.77 23.97
N GLN A 376 -4.70 -12.82 23.19
CA GLN A 376 -4.97 -12.70 21.76
C GLN A 376 -3.78 -12.05 21.07
N VAL A 377 -3.46 -12.59 19.90
CA VAL A 377 -2.51 -12.04 18.93
C VAL A 377 -3.24 -12.00 17.59
N THR A 378 -3.49 -10.80 17.09
CA THR A 378 -4.05 -10.62 15.75
C THR A 378 -3.07 -9.81 14.93
N ILE A 379 -2.80 -10.23 13.71
CA ILE A 379 -1.85 -9.59 12.79
C ILE A 379 -2.59 -9.23 11.51
N TRP A 380 -2.40 -8.01 11.06
CA TRP A 380 -2.78 -7.55 9.75
C TRP A 380 -1.53 -7.20 8.95
N GLN A 381 -1.59 -7.48 7.66
CA GLN A 381 -0.63 -7.02 6.68
C GLN A 381 -1.37 -6.18 5.66
N ASP A 382 -0.97 -4.92 5.51
CA ASP A 382 -1.60 -3.94 4.62
C ASP A 382 -3.13 -3.86 4.85
N GLY A 383 -3.56 -3.77 6.12
CA GLY A 383 -4.98 -3.75 6.52
C GLY A 383 -5.72 -5.08 6.41
N THR A 384 -5.12 -6.12 5.81
CA THR A 384 -5.74 -7.44 5.68
C THR A 384 -5.38 -8.31 6.87
N GLN A 385 -6.37 -8.80 7.61
CA GLN A 385 -6.13 -9.71 8.73
C GLN A 385 -5.57 -11.04 8.20
N ILE A 386 -4.31 -11.33 8.54
CA ILE A 386 -3.63 -12.55 8.10
C ILE A 386 -3.59 -13.62 9.19
N ILE A 387 -3.68 -13.22 10.47
CA ILE A 387 -3.61 -14.13 11.61
C ILE A 387 -4.54 -13.61 12.71
N ASN A 388 -5.34 -14.50 13.28
CA ASN A 388 -6.09 -14.25 14.52
C ASN A 388 -5.96 -15.47 15.43
N HIS A 389 -5.15 -15.35 16.48
CA HIS A 389 -4.85 -16.40 17.43
C HIS A 389 -5.27 -15.96 18.83
N SER A 390 -6.17 -16.69 19.47
CA SER A 390 -6.74 -16.31 20.77
C SER A 390 -6.88 -17.50 21.73
N GLY A 391 -7.22 -17.22 22.99
CA GLY A 391 -7.51 -18.25 24.00
C GLY A 391 -6.27 -18.90 24.60
N ARG A 392 -5.14 -18.18 24.57
CA ARG A 392 -3.84 -18.63 25.10
C ARG A 392 -3.20 -17.54 25.96
N SER A 393 -2.33 -17.94 26.87
CA SER A 393 -1.48 -16.99 27.58
C SER A 393 -0.49 -16.32 26.63
N THR A 394 -0.24 -15.04 26.88
CA THR A 394 0.61 -14.16 26.08
C THR A 394 1.73 -13.52 26.92
N ARG A 395 1.83 -13.94 28.18
CA ARG A 395 3.00 -13.75 29.04
C ARG A 395 3.04 -14.82 30.13
N TYR A 396 4.14 -14.88 30.87
CA TYR A 396 4.23 -15.66 32.10
C TYR A 396 3.37 -15.05 33.21
N SER A 397 2.98 -15.86 34.19
CA SER A 397 2.15 -15.45 35.35
C SER A 397 2.68 -14.22 36.08
N ASN A 398 3.98 -14.21 36.38
CA ASN A 398 4.68 -13.11 37.04
C ASN A 398 5.45 -12.22 36.04
N GLY A 399 5.21 -12.41 34.75
CA GLY A 399 5.98 -11.74 33.70
C GLY A 399 5.42 -10.40 33.27
N ASP A 400 6.19 -9.66 32.49
CA ASP A 400 5.71 -8.48 31.77
C ASP A 400 5.43 -8.80 30.29
N CYS A 401 5.04 -7.80 29.51
CA CYS A 401 5.12 -7.87 28.05
C CYS A 401 6.08 -6.82 27.55
N GLN A 402 6.83 -7.19 26.52
CA GLN A 402 7.77 -6.32 25.80
C GLN A 402 7.59 -6.59 24.31
N TRP A 403 7.64 -5.55 23.49
CA TRP A 403 7.50 -5.64 22.05
C TRP A 403 8.80 -5.23 21.37
N SER A 404 9.14 -5.84 20.24
CA SER A 404 10.22 -5.34 19.39
C SER A 404 10.00 -5.63 17.91
N ILE A 405 10.56 -4.74 17.09
CA ILE A 405 10.86 -5.01 15.68
C ILE A 405 12.30 -5.48 15.56
N ASN A 406 12.57 -6.35 14.60
CA ASN A 406 13.79 -7.14 14.57
C ASN A 406 14.29 -7.35 13.14
N ASN A 407 15.58 -7.65 13.02
CA ASN A 407 16.12 -8.41 11.90
C ASN A 407 17.02 -9.48 12.52
N TYR A 408 16.46 -10.66 12.80
CA TYR A 408 17.13 -11.69 13.59
C TYR A 408 16.94 -13.10 13.00
N SER A 409 18.05 -13.74 12.64
CA SER A 409 18.07 -15.07 12.02
C SER A 409 19.46 -15.72 12.12
N SER A 410 19.61 -16.93 11.59
CA SER A 410 20.86 -17.70 11.54
C SER A 410 21.39 -18.03 10.16
N SER A 411 20.61 -17.89 9.08
CA SER A 411 21.03 -18.36 7.74
C SER A 411 20.33 -17.65 6.58
N LEU A 412 20.18 -16.32 6.66
CA LEU A 412 19.60 -15.52 5.58
C LEU A 412 20.53 -15.47 4.36
N SER A 413 19.93 -15.51 3.18
CA SER A 413 20.63 -15.37 1.90
C SER A 413 19.83 -14.48 0.93
N PRO A 414 20.46 -13.50 0.24
CA PRO A 414 21.86 -13.14 0.34
C PRO A 414 22.21 -12.49 1.69
N SER A 415 23.45 -12.70 2.13
CA SER A 415 23.99 -12.10 3.36
C SER A 415 24.99 -10.97 3.01
N PRO A 416 24.95 -9.81 3.69
CA PRO A 416 24.05 -9.47 4.79
C PRO A 416 22.61 -9.19 4.32
N ALA A 417 21.65 -9.55 5.17
CA ALA A 417 20.25 -9.22 4.99
C ALA A 417 19.96 -7.85 5.61
N ALA A 418 19.42 -6.93 4.82
CA ALA A 418 19.05 -5.60 5.24
C ALA A 418 17.57 -5.38 4.94
N ILE A 419 16.83 -5.00 5.98
CA ILE A 419 15.42 -4.58 5.88
C ILE A 419 15.31 -3.20 6.50
N TYR A 420 14.25 -2.49 6.14
CA TYR A 420 13.99 -1.17 6.69
C TYR A 420 12.68 -1.17 7.43
N ALA A 421 12.58 -0.36 8.48
CA ALA A 421 11.35 -0.14 9.21
C ALA A 421 11.12 1.35 9.46
N ASP A 422 9.86 1.76 9.48
CA ASP A 422 9.50 3.18 9.63
C ASP A 422 8.11 3.33 10.27
N ASP A 423 7.83 4.53 10.78
CA ASP A 423 6.55 4.93 11.39
C ASP A 423 6.01 3.90 12.39
N ALA A 424 6.88 3.46 13.29
CA ALA A 424 6.52 2.55 14.37
C ALA A 424 5.62 3.26 15.38
N ALA A 425 4.60 2.58 15.91
CA ALA A 425 3.64 3.16 16.84
C ALA A 425 3.01 2.14 17.78
N ILE A 426 2.60 2.59 18.97
CA ILE A 426 1.85 1.83 19.97
C ILE A 426 0.65 2.66 20.42
N SER A 427 -0.54 2.04 20.45
CA SER A 427 -1.78 2.71 20.83
C SER A 427 -2.76 1.79 21.56
N GLN A 428 -3.70 2.36 22.32
CA GLN A 428 -4.84 1.62 22.88
C GLN A 428 -5.99 1.43 21.88
N SER A 429 -5.90 2.06 20.70
CA SER A 429 -6.82 1.82 19.57
C SER A 429 -6.06 1.44 18.31
N TRP A 430 -6.78 0.87 17.34
CA TRP A 430 -6.20 0.44 16.08
C TRP A 430 -5.50 1.60 15.33
N ILE A 431 -4.37 1.29 14.70
CA ILE A 431 -3.50 2.23 13.99
C ILE A 431 -3.41 1.76 12.52
N PRO A 432 -4.18 2.38 11.61
CA PRO A 432 -4.21 2.02 10.19
C PRO A 432 -3.04 2.60 9.38
#